data_AF-A0A915YCJ7-F1
#
_entry.id   AF-A0A915YCJ7-F1
#
_cell.length_a   1.000
_cell.length_b   1.000
_cell.length_c   1.000
_cell.angle_alpha   90.00
_cell.angle_beta   90.00
_cell.angle_gamma   90.00
#
_symmetry.space_group_name_H-M   'P 1'
#
loop_
_entity.id
_entity.type
_entity.pdbx_description
1 polymer ?
#
loop_
_entity_poly.entity_id
_entity_poly.type
_entity_poly.pdbx_seq_one_letter_code
_entity_poly.pdbx_strand_id
1 'polypeptide(L)'
;MLLRGSLHWYTGYYGRGFVQLTHQRNYAKMSQLLGVDFVANPALVLKPSYAARILVQGMLLGAFTRKPLKNYINSSKVDFYTARRVVNGLDRAQRIEGYANLIAQAIV
;
A
#
# COMPACT_ATOMS: atom_id res chain seq x y z
N MET A 1 28.30 15.54 -1.78
CA MET A 1 27.03 15.20 -1.11
C MET A 1 25.93 16.08 -1.69
N LEU A 2 25.25 15.60 -2.75
CA LEU A 2 24.07 16.28 -3.31
C LEU A 2 22.85 15.56 -2.73
N LEU A 3 22.00 16.30 -2.02
CA LEU A 3 20.71 15.81 -1.55
C LEU A 3 19.86 15.48 -2.78
N ARG A 4 19.90 14.21 -3.21
CA ARG A 4 18.91 13.63 -4.12
C ARG A 4 17.59 13.60 -3.36
N GLY A 5 16.90 14.73 -3.28
CA GLY A 5 15.48 14.68 -3.05
C GLY A 5 14.93 13.68 -4.08
N SER A 6 14.18 12.71 -3.60
CA SER A 6 13.65 11.60 -4.37
C SER A 6 12.73 12.05 -5.54
N LEU A 7 13.27 12.23 -6.75
CA LEU A 7 12.66 12.62 -8.05
C LEU A 7 11.10 12.60 -8.24
N HIS A 8 10.38 11.73 -7.56
CA HIS A 8 8.92 11.61 -7.58
C HIS A 8 8.14 12.84 -7.08
N TRP A 9 8.69 13.71 -6.23
CA TRP A 9 8.00 14.93 -5.83
C TRP A 9 7.95 15.98 -6.95
N TYR A 10 9.02 16.13 -7.74
CA TYR A 10 9.02 17.00 -8.93
C TYR A 10 8.12 16.45 -10.05
N THR A 11 8.07 15.13 -10.23
CA THR A 11 7.24 14.50 -11.27
C THR A 11 5.77 14.36 -10.87
N GLY A 12 5.39 14.80 -9.66
CA GLY A 12 4.01 14.76 -9.18
C GLY A 12 3.53 13.39 -8.70
N TYR A 13 4.40 12.41 -8.52
CA TYR A 13 4.08 11.06 -7.99
C TYR A 13 4.48 10.88 -6.53
N TYR A 14 4.17 11.88 -5.70
CA TYR A 14 4.27 11.79 -4.25
C TYR A 14 3.16 10.90 -3.65
N GLY A 15 3.30 10.60 -2.36
CA GLY A 15 2.38 9.72 -1.62
C GLY A 15 0.93 10.22 -1.66
N ARG A 16 0.02 9.36 -2.11
CA ARG A 16 -1.43 9.63 -2.12
C ARG A 16 -2.25 8.44 -1.64
N GLY A 17 -3.46 8.73 -1.19
CA GLY A 17 -4.44 7.73 -0.75
C GLY A 17 -4.03 6.98 0.52
N PHE A 18 -4.83 5.98 0.89
CA PHE A 18 -4.69 5.26 2.16
C PHE A 18 -3.36 4.50 2.31
N VAL A 19 -2.76 4.08 1.20
CA VAL A 19 -1.50 3.32 1.19
C VAL A 19 -0.26 4.20 0.95
N GLN A 20 -0.44 5.52 0.82
CA GLN A 20 0.65 6.45 0.46
C GLN A 20 1.39 6.01 -0.82
N LEU A 21 0.62 5.75 -1.89
CA LEU A 21 1.16 5.27 -3.17
C LEU A 21 2.15 6.30 -3.73
N THR A 22 3.39 5.87 -3.95
CA THR A 22 4.52 6.75 -4.33
C THR A 22 5.27 6.16 -5.53
N HIS A 23 5.87 7.02 -6.35
CA HIS A 23 6.60 6.70 -7.59
C HIS A 23 5.71 6.32 -8.79
N GLN A 24 6.04 6.88 -9.96
CA GLN A 24 5.31 6.67 -11.22
C GLN A 24 5.09 5.19 -11.55
N ARG A 25 6.10 4.32 -11.33
CA ARG A 25 5.99 2.88 -11.57
C ARG A 25 4.85 2.21 -10.79
N ASN A 26 4.57 2.68 -9.57
CA ASN A 26 3.49 2.14 -8.75
C ASN A 26 2.13 2.64 -9.23
N TYR A 27 2.05 3.89 -9.69
CA TYR A 27 0.85 4.42 -10.35
C TYR A 27 0.55 3.65 -11.64
N ALA A 28 1.56 3.39 -12.47
CA ALA A 28 1.42 2.58 -13.69
C ALA A 28 0.93 1.16 -13.38
N LYS A 29 1.53 0.52 -12.37
CA LYS A 29 1.11 -0.82 -11.94
C LYS A 29 -0.33 -0.86 -11.44
N MET A 30 -0.74 0.14 -10.64
CA MET A 30 -2.13 0.24 -10.19
C MET A 30 -3.08 0.57 -11.34
N SER A 31 -2.60 1.30 -12.35
CA SER A 31 -3.40 1.64 -13.54
C SER A 31 -3.75 0.40 -14.34
N GLN A 32 -2.76 -0.46 -14.58
CA GLN A 32 -2.98 -1.76 -15.22
C GLN A 32 -3.92 -2.64 -14.40
N LEU A 33 -3.73 -2.68 -13.07
CA LEU A 33 -4.52 -3.54 -12.20
C LEU A 33 -6.00 -3.15 -12.16
N LEU A 34 -6.30 -1.84 -12.19
CA LEU A 34 -7.67 -1.32 -11.99
C LEU A 34 -8.35 -0.86 -13.28
N GLY A 35 -7.63 -0.83 -14.41
CA GLY A 35 -8.14 -0.34 -15.69
C GLY A 35 -8.40 1.17 -15.69
N VAL A 36 -7.64 1.95 -14.91
CA VAL A 36 -7.81 3.40 -14.76
C VAL A 36 -6.44 4.07 -14.87
N ASP A 37 -6.30 5.09 -15.73
CA ASP A 37 -5.01 5.75 -15.91
C ASP A 37 -4.69 6.73 -14.77
N PHE A 38 -4.04 6.22 -13.72
CA PHE A 38 -3.52 7.02 -12.61
C PHE A 38 -2.20 7.71 -12.94
N VAL A 39 -1.52 7.33 -14.03
CA VAL A 39 -0.28 7.99 -14.45
C VAL A 39 -0.62 9.37 -15.01
N ALA A 40 -1.56 9.43 -15.95
CA ALA A 40 -2.06 10.69 -16.47
C ALA A 40 -2.89 11.47 -15.44
N ASN A 41 -3.57 10.78 -14.51
CA ASN A 41 -4.48 11.40 -13.54
C ASN A 41 -4.14 11.03 -12.09
N PRO A 42 -2.97 11.42 -11.56
CA PRO A 42 -2.50 10.98 -10.24
C PRO A 42 -3.39 11.45 -9.08
N ALA A 43 -4.14 12.55 -9.26
CA ALA A 43 -5.10 13.03 -8.28
C ALA A 43 -6.26 12.06 -8.03
N LEU A 44 -6.58 11.15 -8.96
CA LEU A 44 -7.62 10.14 -8.77
C LEU A 44 -7.33 9.22 -7.58
N VAL A 45 -6.06 9.01 -7.23
CA VAL A 45 -5.64 8.19 -6.08
C VAL A 45 -6.11 8.80 -4.74
N LEU A 46 -6.47 10.08 -4.71
CA LEU A 46 -7.06 10.73 -3.52
C LEU A 46 -8.55 10.43 -3.37
N LYS A 47 -9.24 9.99 -4.42
CA LYS A 47 -10.66 9.63 -4.32
C LYS A 47 -10.78 8.37 -3.46
N PRO A 48 -11.59 8.37 -2.38
CA PRO A 48 -11.68 7.23 -1.45
C PRO A 48 -11.97 5.88 -2.12
N SER A 49 -12.82 5.86 -3.15
CA SER A 49 -13.15 4.64 -3.91
C SER A 49 -11.93 4.03 -4.61
N TYR A 50 -11.09 4.85 -5.24
CA TYR A 50 -9.83 4.38 -5.84
C TYR A 50 -8.77 4.07 -4.79
N ALA A 51 -8.64 4.90 -3.75
CA ALA A 51 -7.70 4.66 -2.66
C ALA A 51 -7.94 3.31 -1.96
N ALA A 52 -9.20 2.97 -1.68
CA ALA A 52 -9.59 1.69 -1.09
C ALA A 52 -9.29 0.51 -2.02
N ARG A 53 -9.66 0.62 -3.31
CA ARG A 53 -9.37 -0.44 -4.30
C ARG A 53 -7.87 -0.67 -4.47
N ILE A 54 -7.07 0.41 -4.54
CA ILE A 54 -5.61 0.35 -4.62
C ILE A 54 -5.04 -0.36 -3.39
N LEU A 55 -5.46 0.03 -2.18
CA LEU A 55 -5.00 -0.59 -0.94
C LEU A 55 -5.34 -2.09 -0.91
N VAL A 56 -6.62 -2.43 -1.05
CA VAL A 56 -7.11 -3.80 -0.87
C VAL A 56 -6.56 -4.72 -1.97
N GLN A 57 -6.74 -4.38 -3.24
CA GLN A 57 -6.27 -5.25 -4.33
C GLN A 57 -4.75 -5.32 -4.38
N GLY A 58 -4.07 -4.21 -4.10
CA GLY A 58 -2.61 -4.18 -4.02
C GLY A 58 -2.07 -5.08 -2.91
N MET A 59 -2.73 -5.13 -1.75
CA MET A 59 -2.35 -6.04 -0.67
C MET A 59 -2.67 -7.50 -0.98
N LEU A 60 -3.86 -7.79 -1.51
CA LEU A 60 -4.28 -9.16 -1.83
C LEU A 60 -3.38 -9.82 -2.88
N LEU A 61 -2.99 -9.06 -3.90
CA LEU A 61 -2.17 -9.55 -5.02
C LEU A 61 -0.66 -9.35 -4.80
N GLY A 62 -0.26 -8.72 -3.69
CA GLY A 62 1.15 -8.40 -3.43
C GLY A 62 1.73 -7.40 -4.43
N ALA A 63 0.91 -6.48 -4.95
CA ALA A 63 1.31 -5.59 -6.02
C ALA A 63 2.38 -4.56 -5.59
N PHE A 64 2.54 -4.28 -4.31
CA PHE A 64 3.54 -3.31 -3.82
C PHE A 64 4.93 -3.93 -3.68
N THR A 65 5.03 -5.12 -3.06
CA THR A 65 6.31 -5.73 -2.68
C THR A 65 6.52 -7.16 -3.20
N ARG A 66 5.60 -7.66 -4.03
CA ARG A 66 5.49 -9.07 -4.47
C ARG A 66 5.19 -10.06 -3.33
N LYS A 67 4.72 -9.56 -2.19
CA LYS A 67 4.34 -10.37 -1.02
C LYS A 67 2.84 -10.20 -0.77
N PRO A 68 1.99 -11.15 -1.20
CA PRO A 68 0.54 -11.04 -1.02
C PRO A 68 0.12 -11.28 0.43
N LEU A 69 -0.97 -10.65 0.84
CA LEU A 69 -1.49 -10.71 2.21
C LEU A 69 -1.75 -12.13 2.70
N LYS A 70 -2.23 -13.01 1.81
CA LYS A 70 -2.53 -14.42 2.11
C LYS A 70 -1.36 -15.22 2.69
N ASN A 71 -0.12 -14.78 2.44
CA ASN A 71 1.07 -15.43 2.98
C ASN A 71 1.25 -15.19 4.48
N TYR A 72 0.56 -14.19 5.05
CA TYR A 72 0.70 -13.78 6.45
C TYR A 72 -0.63 -13.88 7.20
N ILE A 73 -1.75 -13.60 6.54
CA ILE A 73 -3.08 -13.64 7.12
C ILE A 73 -3.98 -14.47 6.22
N ASN A 74 -4.51 -15.57 6.75
CA ASN A 74 -5.40 -16.51 6.07
C ASN A 74 -6.21 -17.30 7.12
N SER A 75 -6.95 -18.33 6.68
CA SER A 75 -7.83 -19.13 7.54
C SER A 75 -7.13 -19.86 8.68
N SER A 76 -5.82 -20.13 8.58
CA SER A 76 -5.06 -20.89 9.58
C SER A 76 -3.98 -20.07 10.28
N LYS A 77 -3.80 -18.80 9.90
CA LYS A 77 -2.69 -17.98 10.38
C LYS A 77 -3.07 -16.50 10.40
N VAL A 78 -2.75 -15.81 11.49
CA VAL A 78 -2.80 -14.35 11.59
C VAL A 78 -1.46 -13.84 12.12
N ASP A 79 -0.66 -13.21 11.26
CA ASP A 79 0.68 -12.69 11.57
C ASP A 79 0.76 -11.23 11.14
N PHE A 80 0.18 -10.35 11.97
CA PHE A 80 0.10 -8.92 11.69
C PHE A 80 1.48 -8.27 11.60
N TYR A 81 2.44 -8.71 12.43
CA TYR A 81 3.81 -8.21 12.39
C TYR A 81 4.44 -8.40 11.00
N THR A 82 4.45 -9.64 10.48
CA THR A 82 5.12 -9.92 9.21
C THR A 82 4.25 -9.47 8.02
N ALA A 83 2.94 -9.34 8.19
CA ALA A 83 2.04 -8.77 7.18
C ALA A 83 2.41 -7.34 6.78
N ARG A 84 3.17 -6.59 7.60
CA ARG A 84 3.72 -5.27 7.21
C ARG A 84 4.46 -5.31 5.86
N ARG A 85 5.10 -6.47 5.58
CA ARG A 85 5.87 -6.76 4.36
C ARG A 85 5.08 -6.61 3.06
N VAL A 86 3.75 -6.65 3.14
CA VAL A 86 2.85 -6.53 1.99
C VAL A 86 2.92 -5.15 1.36
N VAL A 87 3.11 -4.10 2.16
CA VAL A 87 3.12 -2.69 1.71
C VAL A 87 4.51 -2.05 1.79
N ASN A 88 5.28 -2.33 2.85
CA ASN A 88 6.66 -1.85 3.02
C ASN A 88 7.52 -2.99 3.60
N GLY A 89 8.75 -2.76 4.04
CA GLY A 89 9.54 -3.73 4.82
C GLY A 89 8.93 -4.04 6.19
N LEU A 90 9.75 -4.08 7.24
CA LEU A 90 9.26 -4.22 8.63
C LEU A 90 9.23 -2.88 9.38
N ASP A 91 9.29 -1.76 8.64
CA ASP A 91 9.23 -0.44 9.24
C ASP A 91 7.96 -0.27 10.08
N ARG A 92 8.18 0.02 11.38
CA ARG A 92 7.15 0.15 12.43
C ARG A 92 6.21 -1.06 12.56
N ALA A 93 6.64 -2.26 12.17
CA ALA A 93 5.81 -3.47 12.18
C ALA A 93 5.16 -3.74 13.56
N GLN A 94 5.92 -3.65 14.65
CA GLN A 94 5.42 -3.85 16.01
C GLN A 94 4.30 -2.88 16.40
N ARG A 95 4.43 -1.59 16.02
CA ARG A 95 3.39 -0.59 16.29
C ARG A 95 2.10 -0.90 15.52
N ILE A 96 2.27 -1.28 14.25
CA ILE A 96 1.15 -1.59 13.36
C ILE A 96 0.44 -2.88 13.80
N GLU A 97 1.18 -3.89 14.23
CA GLU A 97 0.64 -5.08 14.89
C GLU A 97 -0.17 -4.71 16.13
N GLY A 98 0.36 -3.83 17.00
CA GLY A 98 -0.37 -3.35 18.17
C GLY A 98 -1.73 -2.75 17.80
N TYR A 99 -1.77 -1.88 16.78
CA TYR A 99 -3.04 -1.33 16.28
C TYR A 99 -3.97 -2.40 15.69
N ALA A 100 -3.43 -3.36 14.92
CA ALA A 100 -4.23 -4.41 14.33
C ALA A 100 -4.88 -5.31 15.39
N ASN A 101 -4.15 -5.64 16.46
CA ASN A 101 -4.68 -6.43 17.58
C ASN A 101 -5.79 -5.69 18.33
N LEU A 102 -5.62 -4.40 18.61
CA LEU A 102 -6.67 -3.58 19.25
C LEU A 102 -7.95 -3.54 18.42
N ILE A 103 -7.83 -3.35 17.10
CA ILE A 103 -8.98 -3.34 16.19
C ILE A 103 -9.63 -4.73 16.14
N ALA A 104 -8.84 -5.80 16.04
CA ALA A 104 -9.36 -7.15 15.99
C ALA A 104 -10.15 -7.52 17.25
N GLN A 105 -9.70 -7.09 18.43
CA GLN A 105 -10.40 -7.30 19.70
C GLN A 105 -11.71 -6.51 19.82
N ALA A 106 -11.83 -5.37 19.13
CA ALA A 106 -13.02 -4.51 19.20
C ALA A 106 -14.15 -4.92 18.23
N ILE A 107 -13.89 -5.85 17.30
CA ILE A 107 -14.85 -6.34 16.29
C ILE A 107 -15.51 -7.67 16.74
N VAL A 108 -15.04 -8.26 17.85
CA VAL A 108 -15.66 -9.42 18.51
C VAL A 108 -16.61 -8.95 19.60
#